data_AF-A0AAQ4EGP5-F1
#
_entry.id   AF-A0AAQ4EGP5-F1
#
_cell.length_a   1.000
_cell.length_b   1.000
_cell.length_c   1.000
_cell.angle_alpha   90.00
_cell.angle_beta   90.00
_cell.angle_gamma   90.00
#
_symmetry.space_group_name_H-M   'P 1'
#
loop_
_entity.id
_entity.type
_entity.pdbx_description
1 polymer ?
#
loop_
_entity_poly.entity_id
_entity_poly.type
_entity_poly.pdbx_seq_one_letter_code
_entity_poly.pdbx_strand_id
1 'polypeptide(L)'
;MEDPEQLKLKQKAKEMQKAEMEEMRQREANMTALLAIGPRKKLKTENSGNSGAGLGAGSGLTNSFSKLPMRPRVKRVNLKDILFLMEQERDSIHSTLLYKSYLK
;
A
#
# COMPACT_ATOMS: atom_id res chain seq x y z
N MET A 1 -50.24 21.05 27.39
CA MET A 1 -49.31 20.35 28.29
C MET A 1 -49.23 18.94 27.76
N GLU A 2 -48.23 18.66 26.93
CA GLU A 2 -48.13 17.39 26.19
C GLU A 2 -47.70 16.29 27.17
N ASP A 3 -48.42 15.17 27.14
CA ASP A 3 -48.32 14.09 28.12
C ASP A 3 -46.92 13.43 28.03
N PRO A 4 -46.13 13.35 29.13
CA PRO A 4 -44.75 12.86 29.12
C PRO A 4 -44.55 11.47 28.51
N GLU A 5 -45.61 10.67 28.41
CA GLU A 5 -45.59 9.35 27.76
C GLU A 5 -45.57 9.44 26.22
N GLN A 6 -46.25 10.41 25.60
CA GLN A 6 -46.24 10.58 24.14
C GLN A 6 -44.87 11.01 23.62
N LEU A 7 -44.13 11.82 24.39
CA LEU A 7 -42.77 12.24 24.05
C LEU A 7 -41.81 11.05 24.03
N LYS A 8 -41.91 10.13 25.00
CA LYS A 8 -41.12 8.89 25.03
C LYS A 8 -41.45 7.98 23.85
N LEU A 9 -42.73 7.85 23.52
CA LEU A 9 -43.17 7.02 22.39
C LEU A 9 -42.64 7.55 21.05
N LYS A 10 -42.69 8.88 20.86
CA LYS A 10 -42.16 9.57 19.66
C LYS A 10 -40.64 9.48 19.56
N GLN A 11 -39.92 9.59 20.68
CA GLN A 11 -38.46 9.39 20.71
C GLN A 11 -38.08 7.96 20.33
N LYS A 12 -38.77 6.96 20.88
CA LYS A 12 -38.55 5.54 20.56
C LYS A 12 -38.79 5.22 19.09
N ALA A 13 -39.83 5.79 18.49
CA ALA A 13 -40.11 5.62 17.07
C ALA A 13 -39.00 6.22 16.18
N LYS A 14 -38.50 7.41 16.53
CA LYS A 14 -37.41 8.07 15.79
C LYS A 14 -36.09 7.31 15.91
N GLU A 15 -35.79 6.76 17.09
CA GLU A 15 -34.59 5.96 17.32
C GLU A 15 -34.64 4.65 16.53
N MET A 16 -35.79 3.96 16.53
CA MET A 16 -36.00 2.74 15.75
C MET A 16 -35.78 2.98 14.24
N GLN A 17 -36.33 4.08 13.71
CA GLN A 17 -36.15 4.43 12.29
C GLN A 17 -34.69 4.76 11.95
N LYS A 18 -33.97 5.42 12.86
CA LYS A 18 -32.54 5.72 12.68
C LYS A 18 -31.68 4.46 12.72
N ALA A 19 -31.99 3.54 13.64
CA ALA A 19 -31.29 2.26 13.74
C ALA A 19 -31.48 1.41 12.48
N GLU A 20 -32.69 1.38 11.93
CA GLU A 20 -32.99 0.64 10.68
C GLU A 20 -32.20 1.19 9.48
N MET A 21 -32.14 2.51 9.32
CA MET A 21 -31.35 3.15 8.25
C MET A 21 -29.85 2.86 8.40
N GLU A 22 -29.33 2.90 9.62
CA GLU A 22 -27.91 2.64 9.87
C GLU A 22 -27.57 1.16 9.64
N GLU A 23 -28.46 0.24 10.01
CA GLU A 23 -28.27 -1.19 9.74
C GLU A 23 -28.22 -1.48 8.24
N MET A 24 -29.10 -0.85 7.44
CA MET A 24 -29.07 -0.96 5.98
C MET A 24 -27.72 -0.46 5.43
N ARG A 25 -27.26 0.71 5.87
CA ARG A 25 -25.95 1.27 5.48
C ARG A 25 -24.80 0.33 5.85
N GLN A 26 -24.83 -0.24 7.05
CA GLN A 26 -23.81 -1.16 7.50
C GLN A 26 -23.81 -2.46 6.67
N ARG A 27 -24.98 -3.00 6.32
CA ARG A 27 -25.08 -4.15 5.41
C ARG A 27 -24.48 -3.85 4.03
N GLU A 28 -24.77 -2.69 3.46
CA GLU A 28 -24.19 -2.26 2.18
C GLU A 28 -22.66 -2.10 2.24
N ALA A 29 -22.17 -1.49 3.32
CA ALA A 29 -20.73 -1.36 3.56
C ALA A 29 -20.06 -2.72 3.69
N ASN A 30 -20.67 -3.66 4.41
CA ASN A 30 -20.16 -5.03 4.56
C ASN A 30 -20.15 -5.79 3.23
N MET A 31 -21.20 -5.67 2.42
CA MET A 31 -21.25 -6.26 1.09
C MET A 31 -20.14 -5.70 0.20
N THR A 32 -19.93 -4.39 0.22
CA THR A 32 -18.84 -3.73 -0.52
C THR A 32 -17.45 -4.20 -0.05
N ALA A 33 -17.27 -4.35 1.26
CA ALA A 33 -16.03 -4.85 1.84
C ALA A 33 -15.73 -6.30 1.40
N LEU A 34 -16.75 -7.18 1.38
CA LEU A 34 -16.60 -8.56 0.89
C LEU A 34 -16.21 -8.59 -0.59
N LEU A 35 -16.81 -7.73 -1.42
CA LEU A 35 -16.44 -7.60 -2.83
C LEU A 35 -14.99 -7.09 -3.00
N ALA A 36 -14.54 -6.18 -2.14
CA ALA A 36 -13.20 -5.58 -2.22
C ALA A 36 -12.06 -6.47 -1.67
N ILE A 37 -12.33 -7.36 -0.70
CA ILE A 37 -11.30 -8.25 -0.11
C ILE A 37 -10.66 -9.15 -1.18
N GLY A 38 -11.45 -9.62 -2.14
CA GLY A 38 -10.99 -10.45 -3.25
C GLY A 38 -10.25 -11.74 -2.84
N PRO A 39 -9.73 -12.53 -3.80
CA PRO A 39 -8.93 -13.71 -3.50
C PRO A 39 -7.61 -13.32 -2.80
N ARG A 40 -7.49 -13.63 -1.50
CA ARG A 40 -6.26 -13.34 -0.74
C ARG A 40 -5.12 -14.25 -1.21
N LYS A 41 -4.02 -13.67 -1.70
CA LYS A 41 -2.76 -14.41 -1.85
C LYS A 41 -2.23 -14.76 -0.46
N LYS A 42 -2.08 -16.05 -0.15
CA LYS A 42 -1.39 -16.48 1.08
C LYS A 42 0.05 -15.96 1.00
N LEU A 43 0.46 -15.24 2.05
CA LEU A 43 1.83 -14.79 2.21
C LEU A 43 2.71 -16.04 2.23
N LYS A 44 3.60 -16.19 1.25
CA LYS A 44 4.59 -17.27 1.26
C LYS A 44 5.56 -16.96 2.39
N THR A 45 5.56 -17.79 3.43
CA THR A 45 6.58 -17.77 4.48
C THR A 45 7.94 -17.95 3.81
N GLU A 46 8.84 -17.00 4.04
CA GLU A 46 10.11 -16.83 3.33
C GLU A 46 11.11 -17.88 3.82
N ASN A 47 11.14 -19.03 3.14
CA ASN A 47 12.23 -20.02 3.23
C ASN A 47 12.44 -20.62 1.85
N SER A 48 12.87 -19.80 0.89
CA SER A 48 13.63 -20.26 -0.27
C SER A 48 14.24 -19.04 -0.94
N GLY A 49 15.51 -18.81 -0.61
CA GLY A 49 16.34 -17.90 -1.38
C GLY A 49 16.35 -18.34 -2.83
N ASN A 50 16.01 -17.42 -3.73
CA ASN A 50 16.70 -17.29 -4.99
C ASN A 50 16.37 -15.92 -5.59
N SER A 51 17.44 -15.17 -5.80
CA SER A 51 17.54 -13.99 -6.65
C SER A 51 16.79 -14.19 -7.98
N GLY A 52 15.83 -13.31 -8.27
CA GLY A 52 15.12 -13.33 -9.55
C GLY A 52 13.95 -12.35 -9.58
N ALA A 53 14.20 -11.18 -10.17
CA ALA A 53 13.26 -10.22 -10.74
C ALA A 53 11.75 -10.48 -10.56
N GLY A 54 11.05 -9.57 -9.87
CA GLY A 54 9.59 -9.56 -9.89
C GLY A 54 8.95 -8.64 -8.88
N LEU A 55 8.91 -7.34 -9.22
CA LEU A 55 7.79 -6.43 -8.96
C LEU A 55 6.99 -6.67 -7.68
N GLY A 56 7.14 -5.76 -6.71
CA GLY A 56 6.08 -5.51 -5.74
C GLY A 56 4.78 -5.21 -6.49
N ALA A 57 3.77 -6.06 -6.30
CA ALA A 57 2.42 -5.80 -6.74
C ALA A 57 1.52 -5.78 -5.49
N GLY A 58 1.57 -4.64 -4.81
CA GLY A 58 0.39 -4.18 -4.07
C GLY A 58 -0.70 -3.84 -5.09
N SER A 59 -1.94 -4.11 -4.69
CA SER A 59 -3.19 -3.73 -5.37
C SER A 59 -3.51 -4.44 -6.68
N GLY A 60 -4.45 -5.38 -6.59
CA GLY A 60 -5.22 -5.92 -7.70
C GLY A 60 -6.71 -5.58 -7.56
N LEU A 61 -7.04 -4.32 -7.24
CA LEU A 61 -8.36 -3.78 -7.58
C LEU A 61 -8.31 -3.43 -9.06
N THR A 62 -8.86 -4.31 -9.90
CA THR A 62 -9.04 -4.05 -11.33
C THR A 62 -10.21 -3.09 -11.52
N ASN A 63 -10.05 -1.84 -11.09
CA ASN A 63 -10.99 -0.77 -11.40
C ASN A 63 -10.25 0.34 -12.13
N SER A 64 -10.39 0.35 -13.45
CA SER A 64 -10.33 1.50 -14.37
C SER A 64 -9.31 2.62 -14.17
N PHE A 65 -8.18 2.39 -13.50
CA PHE A 65 -7.02 3.27 -13.62
C PHE A 65 -6.12 2.69 -14.70
N SER A 66 -6.10 3.38 -15.85
CA SER A 66 -5.12 3.22 -16.92
C SER A 66 -3.79 2.72 -16.36
N LYS A 67 -3.28 1.62 -16.91
CA LYS A 67 -1.99 0.98 -16.60
C LYS A 67 -0.87 2.04 -16.59
N LEU A 68 -0.72 2.76 -15.47
CA LEU A 68 0.34 3.74 -15.33
C LEU A 68 1.64 2.95 -15.41
N PRO A 69 2.55 3.28 -16.33
CA PRO A 69 3.79 2.54 -16.48
C PRO A 69 4.51 2.55 -15.14
N MET A 70 4.83 1.36 -14.63
CA MET A 70 5.60 1.19 -13.41
C MET A 70 6.96 1.87 -13.62
N ARG A 71 7.12 3.07 -13.04
CA ARG A 71 8.39 3.77 -13.10
C ARG A 71 9.44 2.92 -12.36
N PRO A 72 10.61 2.65 -12.96
CA PRO A 72 11.69 1.96 -12.27
C PRO A 72 12.02 2.67 -10.95
N ARG A 73 12.07 1.90 -9.86
CA ARG A 73 12.53 2.40 -8.56
C ARG A 73 14.04 2.37 -8.54
N VAL A 74 14.67 3.54 -8.44
CA VAL A 74 16.13 3.70 -8.42
C VAL A 74 16.62 3.84 -6.99
N LYS A 75 17.64 3.06 -6.59
CA LYS A 75 18.38 3.30 -5.34
C LYS A 75 19.43 4.38 -5.59
N ARG A 76 19.46 5.41 -4.75
CA ARG A 76 20.46 6.48 -4.82
C ARG A 76 21.58 6.20 -3.82
N VAL A 77 22.81 6.48 -4.21
CA VAL A 77 24.02 6.32 -3.40
C VAL A 77 24.86 7.60 -3.48
N ASN A 78 25.70 7.85 -2.48
CA ASN A 78 26.63 8.97 -2.50
C ASN A 78 27.84 8.62 -3.38
N LEU A 79 28.36 9.61 -4.11
CA LEU A 79 29.61 9.43 -4.87
C LEU A 79 30.77 9.02 -3.94
N LYS A 80 30.85 9.57 -2.72
CA LYS A 80 31.89 9.22 -1.74
C LYS A 80 31.91 7.73 -1.41
N ASP A 81 30.73 7.14 -1.22
CA ASP A 81 30.60 5.72 -0.87
C ASP A 81 31.02 4.82 -2.04
N ILE A 82 30.70 5.23 -3.28
CA ILE A 82 31.12 4.54 -4.50
C ILE A 82 32.64 4.59 -4.66
N LEU A 83 33.26 5.77 -4.49
CA LEU A 83 34.71 5.90 -4.60
C LEU A 83 35.43 5.08 -3.52
N PHE A 84 34.93 5.09 -2.28
CA PHE A 84 35.49 4.27 -1.19
C PHE A 84 35.43 2.77 -1.51
N LEU A 85 34.29 2.28 -2.01
CA LEU A 85 34.18 0.88 -2.44
C LEU A 85 35.18 0.56 -3.55
N MET A 86 35.29 1.47 -4.52
CA MET A 86 36.15 1.27 -5.69
C MET A 86 37.65 1.23 -5.35
N GLU A 87 38.07 1.92 -4.28
CA GLU A 87 39.43 1.90 -3.75
C GLU A 87 39.80 0.53 -3.12
N GLN A 88 38.81 -0.20 -2.58
CA GLN A 88 39.04 -1.49 -1.91
C GLN A 88 39.00 -2.68 -2.88
N GLU A 89 38.19 -2.61 -3.92
CA GLU A 89 37.98 -3.71 -4.87
C GLU A 89 39.01 -3.71 -6.00
N ARG A 90 39.80 -4.79 -6.09
CA ARG A 90 40.88 -5.00 -7.08
C ARG A 90 40.46 -4.79 -8.54
N ASP A 91 39.19 -5.05 -8.85
CA ASP A 91 38.68 -4.96 -10.22
C ASP A 91 38.31 -3.52 -10.61
N SER A 92 38.01 -2.66 -9.63
CA SER A 92 37.54 -1.29 -9.85
C SER A 92 38.58 -0.20 -9.55
N ILE A 93 39.66 -0.53 -8.83
CA ILE A 93 40.76 0.42 -8.51
C ILE A 93 41.41 1.04 -9.74
N HIS A 94 41.32 0.39 -10.91
CA HIS A 94 41.88 0.88 -12.18
C HIS A 94 40.81 1.44 -13.12
N SER A 95 39.59 1.65 -12.63
CA SER A 95 38.51 2.17 -13.46
C SER A 95 38.72 3.66 -13.79
N THR A 96 38.32 4.04 -14.99
CA THR A 96 38.45 5.43 -15.47
C THR A 96 37.62 6.42 -14.64
N LEU A 97 36.51 5.97 -14.04
CA LEU A 97 35.67 6.79 -13.16
C LEU A 97 36.44 7.20 -11.89
N LEU A 98 37.15 6.27 -11.26
CA LEU A 98 37.93 6.56 -10.05
C LEU A 98 39.05 7.55 -10.36
N TYR A 99 39.81 7.34 -11.45
CA TYR A 99 40.87 8.26 -11.86
C TYR A 99 40.36 9.68 -12.14
N LYS A 100 39.25 9.80 -12.88
CA LYS A 100 38.63 11.10 -13.17
C LYS A 100 38.12 11.79 -11.91
N SER A 101 37.72 11.04 -10.89
CA SER A 101 37.22 11.63 -9.64
C SER A 101 38.30 12.38 -8.85
N TYR A 102 39.57 12.00 -9.01
CA TYR A 102 40.70 12.65 -8.34
C TYR A 102 41.32 13.79 -9.15
N LEU A 103 41.05 13.81 -10.46
CA LEU A 103 41.43 14.91 -11.34
C LEU A 103 40.41 16.03 -11.17
N LYS A 104 40.67 16.92 -10.20
CA LYS A 104 39.90 18.14 -9.98
C LYS A 104 40.03 19.11 -11.15
#